data_AF-A0A7G9YT24-F1
#
_entry.id   AF-A0A7G9YT24-F1
#
_cell.length_a   1.000
_cell.length_b   1.000
_cell.length_c   1.000
_cell.angle_alpha   90.00
_cell.angle_beta   90.00
_cell.angle_gamma   90.00
#
_symmetry.space_group_name_H-M   'P 1'
#
loop_
_entity.id
_entity.type
_entity.pdbx_description
1 polymer ?
#
loop_
_entity_poly.entity_id
_entity_poly.type
_entity_poly.pdbx_seq_one_letter_code
_entity_poly.pdbx_strand_id
1 'polypeptide(L)' 'MKRSYKEVEIEERSPEELIFFDGKQIAPLNVKVYNPAFDFTPFELIEAVITEEGVYRHLTQQVSGFRF' A
#
# COMPACT_ATOMS: atom_id res chain seq x y z
N MET A 1 -15.51 -9.57 -13.19
CA MET A 1 -14.26 -10.35 -13.06
C MET A 1 -13.84 -10.31 -11.60
N LYS A 2 -13.60 -11.44 -10.92
CA LYS A 2 -13.10 -11.46 -9.54
C LYS A 2 -11.56 -11.47 -9.60
N ARG A 3 -10.90 -10.48 -9.01
CA ARG A 3 -9.44 -10.46 -8.77
C ARG A 3 -9.18 -10.54 -7.28
N SER A 4 -8.10 -11.21 -6.92
CA SER A 4 -7.67 -11.37 -5.53
C SER A 4 -6.35 -10.65 -5.29
N TYR A 5 -6.13 -10.12 -4.09
CA TYR A 5 -4.85 -9.52 -3.71
C TYR A 5 -3.67 -10.49 -3.84
N LYS A 6 -3.93 -11.80 -3.75
CA LYS A 6 -2.93 -12.87 -3.95
C LYS A 6 -2.35 -12.92 -5.36
N GLU A 7 -2.97 -12.24 -6.31
CA GLU A 7 -2.55 -12.16 -7.71
C GLU A 7 -1.71 -10.89 -7.99
N VAL A 8 -1.52 -10.01 -6.99
CA VAL A 8 -0.71 -8.80 -7.13
C VAL A 8 0.76 -9.14 -6.87
N GLU A 9 1.60 -8.92 -7.87
CA GLU A 9 3.06 -9.00 -7.71
C GLU A 9 3.55 -7.81 -6.89
N ILE A 10 4.34 -8.09 -5.84
CA ILE A 10 4.97 -7.06 -5.02
C ILE A 10 6.34 -6.72 -5.63
N GLU A 11 6.54 -5.46 -5.99
CA GLU A 11 7.83 -4.95 -6.47
C GLU A 11 8.87 -5.07 -5.35
N GLU A 12 10.00 -5.73 -5.62
CA GLU A 12 11.19 -5.67 -4.77
C GLU A 12 12.18 -4.64 -5.34
N ARG A 13 12.52 -3.63 -4.55
CA ARG A 13 13.38 -2.51 -4.98
C ARG A 13 14.83 -2.74 -4.60
N SER A 14 15.69 -1.91 -5.19
CA SER A 14 17.14 -1.99 -4.94
C SER A 14 17.46 -1.90 -3.44
N PRO A 15 18.37 -2.74 -2.93
CA PRO A 15 18.92 -2.59 -1.58
C PRO A 15 19.54 -1.22 -1.31
N GLU A 16 19.98 -0.51 -2.36
CA GLU A 16 20.61 0.80 -2.23
C GLU A 16 19.70 1.84 -1.57
N GLU A 17 18.37 1.75 -1.73
CA GLU A 17 17.42 2.69 -1.12
C GLU A 17 17.37 2.59 0.41
N LEU A 18 17.82 1.47 0.97
CA LEU A 18 17.91 1.24 2.41
C LEU A 18 19.36 1.36 2.92
N ILE A 19 20.36 1.12 2.06
CA ILE A 19 21.78 1.29 2.41
C ILE A 19 22.20 2.76 2.34
N PHE A 20 21.60 3.55 1.44
CA PHE A 20 21.92 4.95 1.22
C PHE A 20 20.69 5.84 1.40
N PHE A 21 20.89 7.00 2.01
CA PHE A 21 19.91 8.07 2.07
C PHE A 21 20.60 9.39 1.71
N ASP A 22 20.02 10.13 0.75
CA ASP A 22 20.61 11.39 0.23
C ASP A 22 22.07 11.22 -0.22
N GLY A 23 22.36 10.12 -0.92
CA GLY A 23 23.71 9.78 -1.40
C GLY A 23 24.72 9.38 -0.31
N LYS A 24 24.32 9.38 0.96
CA LYS A 24 25.18 8.99 2.10
C LYS A 24 24.87 7.58 2.55
N GLN A 25 25.91 6.82 2.83
CA GLN A 25 25.77 5.47 3.37
C GLN A 25 25.27 5.51 4.82
N ILE A 26 24.16 4.84 5.10
CA ILE A 26 23.52 4.75 6.42
C ILE A 26 23.50 3.31 6.98
N ALA A 27 23.76 2.30 6.15
CA ALA A 27 23.90 0.91 6.57
C ALA A 27 25.18 0.27 5.97
N PRO A 28 25.71 -0.84 6.53
CA PRO A 28 26.87 -1.53 5.97
C PRO A 28 26.63 -1.99 4.53
N LEU A 29 27.62 -1.84 3.63
CA LEU A 29 27.46 -2.17 2.20
C LEU A 29 27.04 -3.60 1.91
N ASN A 30 27.43 -4.55 2.77
CA ASN A 30 27.19 -5.98 2.57
C ASN A 30 26.03 -6.51 3.44
N VAL A 31 25.23 -5.61 4.04
CA VAL A 31 24.06 -6.04 4.81
C VAL A 31 23.02 -6.65 3.88
N LYS A 32 22.40 -7.75 4.30
CA LYS A 32 21.25 -8.30 3.57
C LYS A 32 20.03 -7.43 3.82
N VAL A 33 19.31 -7.11 2.76
CA VAL A 33 18.16 -6.21 2.79
C VAL A 33 16.93 -6.95 2.26
N TYR A 34 15.77 -6.65 2.83
CA TYR A 34 14.47 -7.02 2.30
C TYR A 34 13.73 -5.70 2.03
N ASN A 35 13.47 -5.39 0.75
CA ASN A 35 12.91 -4.09 0.32
C ASN A 35 11.67 -4.25 -0.59
N PRO A 36 10.57 -4.83 -0.09
CA PRO A 36 9.29 -4.79 -0.81
C PRO A 36 8.77 -3.35 -0.85
N ALA A 37 8.40 -2.86 -2.03
CA ALA A 37 7.89 -1.50 -2.22
C ALA A 37 6.46 -1.32 -1.71
N PHE A 38 5.70 -2.41 -1.65
CA PHE A 38 4.28 -2.41 -1.30
C PHE A 38 3.96 -3.56 -0.34
N ASP A 39 2.88 -3.38 0.41
CA ASP A 39 2.23 -4.44 1.17
C ASP A 39 0.72 -4.47 0.87
N PHE A 40 0.06 -5.49 1.41
CA PHE A 40 -1.40 -5.61 1.30
C PHE A 40 -2.04 -5.23 2.62
N THR A 41 -2.99 -4.30 2.57
CA THR A 41 -3.90 -3.99 3.68
C THR A 41 -5.19 -4.81 3.55
N PRO A 42 -5.48 -5.75 4.48
CA PRO A 42 -6.75 -6.47 4.50
C PRO A 42 -7.97 -5.53 4.53
N PHE A 43 -9.02 -5.87 3.80
CA PHE A 43 -10.18 -4.99 3.64
C PHE A 43 -10.83 -4.67 4.97
N GLU A 44 -10.89 -5.61 5.92
CA GLU A 44 -11.43 -5.42 7.27
C GLU A 44 -10.73 -4.32 8.09
N LEU A 45 -9.52 -3.89 7.69
CA LEU A 45 -8.80 -2.78 8.30
C LEU A 45 -9.04 -1.43 7.60
N ILE A 46 -9.78 -1.43 6.49
CA ILE A 46 -10.10 -0.24 5.70
C ILE A 46 -11.49 0.28 6.09
N GLU A 47 -11.55 1.48 6.67
CA GLU A 47 -12.81 2.15 7.04
C GLU A 47 -13.60 2.62 5.80
N ALA A 48 -12.89 3.25 4.85
CA ALA A 48 -13.49 3.76 3.62
C ALA A 48 -12.49 3.83 2.47
N VAL A 49 -13.01 3.76 1.25
CA VAL A 49 -12.30 4.03 -0.01
C VAL A 49 -12.93 5.26 -0.64
N ILE A 50 -12.14 6.32 -0.82
CA ILE A 50 -12.57 7.57 -1.44
C ILE A 50 -12.23 7.52 -2.92
N THR A 51 -13.22 7.79 -3.78
CA THR A 51 -13.06 7.87 -5.24
C THR A 51 -13.73 9.13 -5.77
N GLU A 52 -13.57 9.39 -7.06
CA GLU A 52 -14.26 10.44 -7.80
C GLU A 52 -15.80 10.31 -7.78
N GLU A 53 -16.31 9.10 -7.53
CA GLU A 53 -17.74 8.77 -7.46
C GLU A 53 -18.31 8.87 -6.02
N GLY A 54 -17.45 9.17 -5.03
CA GLY A 54 -17.85 9.36 -3.63
C GLY A 54 -17.07 8.47 -2.65
N VAL A 55 -17.70 8.16 -1.51
CA VAL A 55 -17.07 7.41 -0.41
C VAL A 55 -17.71 6.03 -0.28
N TYR A 56 -16.95 4.98 -0.55
CA TYR A 56 -17.34 3.59 -0.31
C TYR A 56 -16.92 3.18 1.09
N ARG A 57 -17.86 2.69 1.90
CA ARG A 57 -17.58 2.08 3.20
C ARG A 57 -17.86 0.59 3.14
N HIS A 58 -17.36 -0.18 4.09
CA HIS A 58 -17.83 -1.55 4.30
C HIS A 58 -19.35 -1.58 4.31
N LEU A 59 -19.93 -2.65 3.76
CA LEU A 59 -21.37 -2.83 3.65
C LEU A 59 -22.04 -2.94 5.02
N THR A 60 -22.19 -1.80 5.70
CA THR A 60 -23.04 -1.59 6.87
C THR A 60 -23.76 -0.25 6.84
N GLN A 61 -23.55 0.64 5.85
CA GLN A 61 -24.45 1.76 5.58
C GLN A 61 -24.13 2.43 4.22
N GLN A 62 -25.05 2.32 3.25
CA GLN A 62 -25.19 3.42 2.29
C GLN A 62 -25.76 4.60 3.06
N VAL A 63 -24.93 5.57 3.43
CA VAL A 63 -25.43 6.86 3.91
C VAL A 63 -25.76 7.67 2.67
N SER A 64 -27.02 7.59 2.25
CA SER A 64 -27.58 8.48 1.24
C SER A 64 -27.63 9.91 1.80
N GLY A 65 -26.58 10.69 1.55
CA GLY A 65 -26.62 12.13 1.81
C GLY A 65 -25.31 12.71 2.31
N PHE A 66 -24.36 12.93 1.39
CA PHE A 66 -23.45 14.05 1.51
C PHE A 66 -23.53 14.83 0.20
N ARG A 67 -24.26 15.95 0.23
CA ARG A 67 -24.18 16.99 -0.79
C ARG A 67 -23.23 18.06 -0.25
N PHE A 68 -22.23 18.42 -1.05
CA PHE A 68 -21.51 19.68 -0.90
C PHE A 68 -22.45 20.86 -1.14
#